data_AF-A0A9X3NNR4-F1
#
_entry.id   AF-A0A9X3NNR4-F1
#
_cell.length_a   1.000
_cell.length_b   1.000
_cell.length_c   1.000
_cell.angle_alpha   90.00
_cell.angle_beta   90.00
_cell.angle_gamma   90.00
#
_symmetry.space_group_name_H-M   'P 1'
#
loop_
_entity.id
_entity.type
_entity.pdbx_description
1 polymer ?
#
loop_
_entity_poly.entity_id
_entity_poly.type
_entity_poly.pdbx_seq_one_letter_code
_entity_poly.pdbx_strand_id
1 'polypeptide(L)'
;MFAILTVNGELVDAGESVESCHVDLNPEQAWPSHTCRSCGEGLTRETAGWVDSNGDSRCPGNDDADHDPEPTPLAWCNSAAILTDEDDDAVTVTLSVGDPRGAFAFTVRRVPDDAHGPAAGRLILHVPQPGDPYPHVALTEVHPGTYLLGSGPVGD
;
A
#
# COMPACT_ATOMS: atom_id res chain seq x y z
N MET A 1 10.00 -11.16 -17.62
CA MET A 1 10.22 -10.15 -16.57
C MET A 1 9.61 -10.74 -15.31
N PHE A 2 10.41 -11.07 -14.30
CA PHE A 2 9.91 -11.66 -13.07
C PHE A 2 9.62 -10.52 -12.09
N ALA A 3 8.42 -10.48 -11.52
CA ALA A 3 8.10 -9.54 -10.46
C ALA A 3 8.97 -9.89 -9.24
N ILE A 4 9.71 -8.91 -8.72
CA ILE A 4 10.46 -9.08 -7.47
C ILE A 4 9.52 -8.72 -6.34
N LEU A 5 9.21 -9.70 -5.48
CA LEU A 5 8.42 -9.48 -4.28
C LEU A 5 9.36 -9.15 -3.11
N THR A 6 9.08 -8.05 -2.42
CA THR A 6 9.76 -7.70 -1.17
C THR A 6 8.75 -7.41 -0.06
N VAL A 7 9.08 -7.81 1.16
CA VAL A 7 8.32 -7.49 2.38
C VAL A 7 9.28 -6.83 3.35
N ASN A 8 8.98 -5.59 3.77
CA ASN A 8 9.85 -4.79 4.64
C ASN A 8 11.29 -4.62 4.11
N GLY A 9 11.47 -4.60 2.79
CA GLY A 9 12.79 -4.46 2.16
C GLY A 9 13.59 -5.76 2.04
N GLU A 10 13.08 -6.87 2.57
CA GLU A 10 13.66 -8.20 2.37
C GLU A 10 13.03 -8.88 1.15
N LEU A 11 13.86 -9.58 0.37
CA LEU A 11 13.41 -10.37 -0.77
C LEU A 11 12.59 -11.55 -0.30
N VAL A 12 11.38 -11.70 -0.84
CA VAL A 12 10.56 -12.90 -0.65
C VAL A 12 10.87 -13.87 -1.78
N ASP A 13 11.36 -15.05 -1.41
CA ASP A 13 11.51 -16.14 -2.37
C ASP A 13 10.12 -16.70 -2.70
N ALA A 14 9.63 -16.31 -3.87
CA ALA A 14 8.34 -16.75 -4.38
C ALA A 14 8.46 -18.01 -5.27
N GLY A 15 9.67 -18.51 -5.52
CA GLY A 15 9.93 -19.65 -6.43
C GLY A 15 10.00 -19.26 -7.91
N GLU A 16 10.35 -20.22 -8.75
CA GLU A 16 10.69 -20.00 -10.17
C GLU A 16 9.46 -19.81 -11.10
N SER A 17 8.26 -20.18 -10.65
CA SER A 17 7.02 -20.13 -11.43
C SER A 17 5.85 -19.60 -10.61
N VAL A 18 5.81 -18.28 -10.44
CA VAL A 18 4.71 -17.59 -9.76
C VAL A 18 3.77 -17.03 -10.79
N GLU A 19 2.58 -17.62 -10.88
CA GLU A 19 1.51 -17.11 -11.75
C GLU A 19 0.72 -15.99 -11.05
N SER A 20 0.63 -16.01 -9.72
CA SER A 20 0.04 -14.92 -8.92
C SER A 20 0.58 -14.91 -7.49
N CYS A 21 0.60 -13.72 -6.87
CA CYS A 21 0.83 -13.54 -5.44
C CYS A 21 -0.41 -12.90 -4.83
N HIS A 22 -0.88 -13.41 -3.69
CA HIS A 22 -1.95 -12.81 -2.90
C HIS A 22 -1.44 -12.54 -1.47
N VAL A 23 -1.89 -11.44 -0.88
CA VAL A 23 -1.63 -11.10 0.52
C VAL A 23 -2.91 -11.44 1.29
N ASP A 24 -2.86 -12.53 2.07
CA ASP A 24 -3.95 -12.87 2.98
C ASP A 24 -3.84 -12.04 4.25
N LEU A 25 -4.67 -11.01 4.33
CA LEU A 25 -4.92 -10.28 5.57
C LEU A 25 -5.94 -11.09 6.36
N ASN A 26 -5.49 -12.00 7.24
CA ASN A 26 -6.38 -12.83 8.05
C ASN A 26 -7.23 -11.95 8.99
N PRO A 27 -8.54 -11.76 8.72
CA PRO A 27 -9.38 -10.88 9.52
C PRO A 27 -9.75 -11.50 10.87
N GLU A 28 -9.54 -12.82 11.04
CA GLU A 28 -9.78 -13.52 12.31
C GLU A 28 -8.59 -13.41 13.28
N GLN A 29 -7.42 -13.06 12.76
CA GLN A 29 -6.27 -12.73 13.59
C GLN A 29 -6.35 -11.26 13.95
N ALA A 30 -6.78 -10.95 15.18
CA ALA A 30 -6.74 -9.59 15.69
C ALA A 30 -5.28 -9.17 15.86
N TRP A 31 -4.77 -8.36 14.93
CA TRP A 31 -3.45 -7.74 15.11
C TRP A 31 -3.56 -6.67 16.19
N PRO A 32 -2.56 -6.56 17.07
CA PRO A 32 -2.56 -5.52 18.09
C PRO A 32 -2.58 -4.15 17.39
N SER A 33 -3.45 -3.26 17.86
CA SER A 33 -3.55 -1.90 17.29
C SER A 33 -2.34 -1.02 17.63
N HIS A 34 -1.55 -1.44 18.63
CA HIS A 34 -0.38 -0.74 19.14
C HIS A 34 0.73 -1.75 19.42
N THR A 35 1.98 -1.36 19.21
CA THR A 35 3.17 -2.12 19.61
C THR A 35 3.94 -1.30 20.64
N CYS A 36 4.71 -1.97 21.51
CA CYS A 36 5.62 -1.26 22.39
C CYS A 36 6.86 -0.83 21.61
N ARG A 37 7.19 0.47 21.61
CA ARG A 37 8.40 0.97 20.94
C ARG A 37 9.69 0.33 21.45
N SER A 38 9.73 -0.06 22.72
CA SER A 38 10.93 -0.59 23.37
C SER A 38 11.15 -2.08 23.15
N CYS A 39 10.10 -2.91 23.30
CA CYS A 39 10.23 -4.37 23.18
C CYS A 39 9.59 -4.97 21.91
N GLY A 40 8.81 -4.18 21.16
CA GLY A 40 8.11 -4.64 19.95
C GLY A 40 6.84 -5.44 20.20
N GLU A 41 6.49 -5.72 21.46
CA GLU A 41 5.31 -6.53 21.80
C GLU A 41 4.00 -5.87 21.39
N GLY A 42 3.04 -6.70 20.98
CA GLY A 42 1.67 -6.28 20.68
C GLY A 42 0.90 -5.87 21.92
N LEU A 43 0.28 -4.68 21.89
CA LEU A 43 -0.41 -4.08 23.03
C LEU A 43 -1.92 -3.99 22.83
N THR A 44 -2.63 -4.25 23.91
CA THR A 44 -4.08 -4.05 24.04
C THR A 44 -4.36 -2.97 25.08
N ARG A 45 -5.32 -2.08 24.80
CA ARG A 45 -5.74 -1.04 25.74
C ARG A 45 -6.80 -1.56 26.69
N GLU A 46 -6.47 -1.65 27.97
CA GLU A 46 -7.39 -1.97 29.05
C GLU A 46 -7.73 -0.73 29.90
N THR A 47 -8.63 -0.90 30.88
CA THR A 47 -9.00 0.18 31.81
C THR A 47 -7.82 0.66 32.66
N ALA A 48 -6.89 -0.25 33.00
CA ALA A 48 -5.72 0.05 33.83
C ALA A 48 -4.54 0.63 33.05
N GLY A 49 -4.52 0.50 31.71
CA GLY A 49 -3.38 0.92 30.89
C GLY A 49 -3.18 0.01 29.67
N TRP A 50 -1.97 0.03 29.13
CA TRP A 50 -1.56 -0.86 28.04
C TRP A 50 -0.94 -2.13 28.61
N VAL A 51 -1.35 -3.27 28.06
CA VAL A 51 -0.83 -4.58 28.44
C VAL A 51 -0.43 -5.37 27.20
N ASP A 52 0.55 -6.25 27.34
CA ASP A 52 0.95 -7.20 26.31
C ASP A 52 -0.05 -8.38 26.19
N SER A 53 0.30 -9.38 25.37
CA SER A 53 -0.52 -10.58 25.18
C SER A 53 -0.65 -11.48 26.42
N ASN A 54 0.22 -11.32 27.42
CA ASN A 54 0.17 -12.02 28.71
C ASN A 54 -0.61 -11.24 29.78
N GLY A 55 -1.02 -10.00 29.49
CA GLY A 55 -1.66 -9.10 30.43
C GLY A 55 -0.66 -8.31 31.29
N ASP A 56 0.63 -8.32 30.94
CA ASP A 56 1.67 -7.59 31.67
C ASP A 56 1.71 -6.14 31.22
N SER A 57 1.72 -5.21 32.18
CA SER A 57 1.83 -3.77 31.91
C SER A 57 3.29 -3.28 31.84
N ARG A 58 4.24 -4.14 32.23
CA ARG A 58 5.66 -3.80 32.36
C ARG A 58 6.43 -4.25 31.14
N CYS A 59 7.20 -3.33 30.57
CA CYS A 59 7.99 -3.60 29.39
C CYS A 59 9.29 -4.36 29.74
N PRO A 60 9.52 -5.58 29.21
CA PRO A 60 10.77 -6.29 29.44
C PRO A 60 11.98 -5.65 28.72
N GLY A 61 11.72 -4.77 27.75
CA GLY A 61 12.75 -4.02 27.01
C GLY A 61 13.18 -2.71 27.71
N ASN A 62 12.59 -2.39 28.86
CA ASN A 62 12.92 -1.20 29.62
C ASN A 62 12.71 -1.47 31.12
N ASP A 63 13.78 -1.86 31.81
CA ASP A 63 13.77 -2.17 33.24
C ASP A 63 13.09 -1.05 34.05
N ASP A 64 12.00 -1.39 34.72
CA ASP A 64 11.12 -0.54 35.55
C ASP A 64 10.15 0.42 34.82
N ALA A 65 10.00 0.35 33.51
CA ALA A 65 9.04 1.16 32.77
C ALA A 65 7.79 0.38 32.32
N ASP A 66 6.67 1.09 32.24
CA ASP A 66 5.47 0.59 31.54
C ASP A 66 5.74 0.56 30.03
N HIS A 67 4.92 -0.19 29.28
CA HIS A 67 5.00 -0.15 27.82
C HIS A 67 4.86 1.28 27.28
N ASP A 68 5.72 1.66 26.33
CA ASP A 68 5.60 2.87 25.50
C ASP A 68 4.78 2.52 24.24
N PRO A 69 3.45 2.75 24.24
CA PRO A 69 2.59 2.36 23.13
C PRO A 69 2.82 3.27 21.93
N GLU A 70 3.16 2.68 20.80
CA GLU A 70 3.04 3.34 19.51
C GLU A 70 1.95 2.65 18.68
N PRO A 71 1.10 3.40 17.97
CA PRO A 71 0.14 2.79 17.06
C PRO A 71 0.88 1.84 16.13
N THR A 72 0.49 0.57 16.13
CA THR A 72 0.91 -0.34 15.09
C THR A 72 0.36 0.27 13.81
N PRO A 73 1.18 0.43 12.76
CA PRO A 73 0.64 0.77 11.48
C PRO A 73 -0.39 -0.30 11.16
N LEU A 74 -1.68 0.00 11.37
CA LEU A 74 -2.73 -0.77 10.75
C LEU A 74 -2.33 -0.78 9.28
N ALA A 75 -2.29 -1.94 8.66
CA ALA A 75 -2.05 -2.07 7.21
C ALA A 75 -3.19 -1.40 6.37
N TRP A 76 -3.82 -0.36 6.90
CA TRP A 76 -4.64 0.65 6.27
C TRP A 76 -3.74 1.87 6.06
N CYS A 77 -3.17 2.13 4.89
CA CYS A 77 -3.76 1.94 3.57
C CYS A 77 -2.63 2.05 2.53
N ASN A 78 -1.48 1.45 2.85
CA ASN A 78 -0.37 1.26 1.92
C ASN A 78 -0.66 0.01 1.08
N SER A 79 -1.49 0.13 0.04
CA SER A 79 -1.84 -1.01 -0.82
C SER A 79 -1.23 -0.82 -2.20
N ALA A 80 -0.52 -1.83 -2.69
CA ALA A 80 -0.19 -1.97 -4.10
C ALA A 80 -0.97 -3.17 -4.65
N ALA A 81 -1.71 -2.99 -5.74
CA ALA A 81 -2.41 -4.07 -6.42
C ALA A 81 -2.19 -4.00 -7.92
N ILE A 82 -2.14 -5.17 -8.54
CA ILE A 82 -2.10 -5.35 -9.99
C ILE A 82 -3.32 -6.18 -10.36
N LEU A 83 -4.15 -5.65 -11.26
CA LEU A 83 -5.31 -6.34 -11.81
C LEU A 83 -5.09 -6.54 -13.31
N THR A 84 -5.25 -7.76 -13.80
CA THR A 84 -5.18 -8.10 -15.22
C THR A 84 -6.58 -8.36 -15.75
N ASP A 85 -6.91 -7.81 -16.91
CA ASP A 85 -8.13 -8.06 -17.66
C ASP A 85 -7.76 -8.64 -19.03
N GLU A 86 -8.04 -9.92 -19.22
CA GLU A 86 -7.70 -10.64 -20.45
C GLU A 86 -8.62 -10.27 -21.62
N ASP A 87 -9.89 -9.93 -21.33
CA ASP A 87 -10.86 -9.58 -22.36
C ASP A 87 -10.49 -8.24 -23.02
N ASP A 88 -9.99 -7.30 -22.22
CA ASP A 88 -9.56 -5.98 -22.68
C ASP A 88 -8.05 -5.88 -23.00
N ASP A 89 -7.27 -6.95 -22.78
CA ASP A 89 -5.80 -6.96 -22.85
C ASP A 89 -5.18 -5.77 -22.08
N ALA A 90 -5.55 -5.70 -20.79
CA ALA A 90 -5.26 -4.57 -19.91
C ALA A 90 -4.65 -4.99 -18.57
N VAL A 91 -3.80 -4.12 -18.03
CA VAL A 91 -3.22 -4.24 -16.69
C VAL A 91 -3.43 -2.93 -15.93
N THR A 92 -4.07 -2.99 -14.78
CA THR A 92 -4.26 -1.87 -13.88
C THR A 92 -3.36 -2.00 -12.67
N VAL A 93 -2.64 -0.93 -12.34
CA VAL A 93 -1.84 -0.82 -11.13
C VAL A 93 -2.49 0.22 -10.23
N THR A 94 -2.70 -0.12 -8.97
CA THR A 94 -3.20 0.79 -7.94
C THR A 94 -2.20 0.86 -6.79
N LEU A 95 -1.83 2.06 -6.40
CA LEU A 95 -1.00 2.38 -5.24
C LEU A 95 -1.81 3.28 -4.33
N SER A 96 -1.98 2.92 -3.07
CA SER A 96 -2.53 3.79 -2.04
C SER A 96 -1.48 3.90 -0.95
N VAL A 97 -1.32 5.08 -0.34
CA VAL A 97 -0.47 5.26 0.85
C VAL A 97 -1.23 5.67 2.11
N GLY A 98 -2.54 5.43 2.10
CA GLY A 98 -3.43 5.68 3.23
C GLY A 98 -3.69 7.11 3.64
N ASP A 99 -3.14 8.04 2.89
CA ASP A 99 -3.66 9.39 2.81
C ASP A 99 -4.73 9.44 1.68
N PRO A 100 -5.89 10.08 1.89
CA PRO A 100 -6.89 10.28 0.83
C PRO A 100 -6.35 10.97 -0.43
N ARG A 101 -5.21 11.68 -0.33
CA ARG A 101 -4.49 12.32 -1.44
C ARG A 101 -3.43 11.41 -2.05
N GLY A 102 -3.07 10.33 -1.37
CA GLY A 102 -1.97 9.42 -1.69
C GLY A 102 -2.39 8.17 -2.48
N ALA A 103 -3.55 8.18 -3.11
CA ALA A 103 -3.99 7.13 -4.02
C ALA A 103 -3.65 7.50 -5.47
N PHE A 104 -3.04 6.56 -6.18
CA PHE A 104 -2.65 6.64 -7.57
C PHE A 104 -3.04 5.35 -8.27
N ALA A 105 -3.72 5.46 -9.41
CA ALA A 105 -4.06 4.32 -10.25
C ALA A 105 -3.70 4.63 -11.70
N PHE A 106 -3.28 3.62 -12.44
CA PHE A 106 -3.16 3.71 -13.89
C PHE A 106 -3.42 2.35 -14.53
N THR A 107 -3.85 2.39 -15.78
CA THR A 107 -4.12 1.20 -16.59
C THR A 107 -3.32 1.27 -17.87
N VAL A 108 -2.57 0.22 -18.18
CA VAL A 108 -1.95 0.03 -19.49
C VAL A 108 -2.81 -0.95 -20.25
N ARG A 109 -3.26 -0.56 -21.45
CA ARG A 109 -4.05 -1.43 -22.32
C ARG A 109 -3.42 -1.53 -23.70
N ARG A 110 -3.45 -2.72 -24.30
CA ARG A 110 -3.10 -2.89 -25.71
C ARG A 110 -4.28 -2.52 -26.60
N VAL A 111 -4.02 -1.71 -27.62
CA VAL A 111 -4.97 -1.49 -28.70
C VAL A 111 -4.69 -2.52 -29.80
N PRO A 112 -5.70 -3.28 -30.26
CA PRO A 112 -5.55 -4.25 -31.34
C PRO A 112 -4.90 -3.66 -32.60
N ASP A 113 -4.17 -4.49 -33.33
CA ASP A 113 -3.46 -4.07 -34.54
C ASP A 113 -4.41 -3.69 -35.68
N ASP A 114 -5.63 -4.26 -35.67
CA ASP A 114 -6.71 -4.01 -36.62
C ASP A 114 -7.66 -2.88 -36.19
N ALA A 115 -7.41 -2.24 -35.04
CA ALA A 115 -8.21 -1.12 -34.58
C ALA A 115 -8.10 0.07 -35.54
N HIS A 116 -9.14 0.90 -35.59
CA HIS A 116 -9.11 2.12 -36.39
C HIS A 116 -8.40 3.26 -35.66
N GLY A 117 -7.57 4.00 -36.40
CA GLY A 117 -6.96 5.24 -35.93
C GLY A 117 -5.49 5.12 -35.50
N PRO A 118 -4.89 6.22 -35.03
CA PRO A 118 -3.44 6.30 -34.79
C PRO A 118 -2.95 5.46 -33.61
N ALA A 119 -3.86 4.97 -32.77
CA ALA A 119 -3.52 4.13 -31.62
C ALA A 119 -3.46 2.63 -31.94
N ALA A 120 -3.81 2.20 -33.15
CA ALA A 120 -3.76 0.78 -33.55
C ALA A 120 -2.36 0.19 -33.34
N GLY A 121 -2.29 -0.99 -32.70
CA GLY A 121 -1.02 -1.65 -32.37
C GLY A 121 -0.13 -0.83 -31.42
N ARG A 122 -0.73 -0.02 -30.53
CA ARG A 122 -0.02 0.73 -29.50
C ARG A 122 -0.51 0.33 -28.11
N LEU A 123 0.33 0.60 -27.11
CA LEU A 123 -0.09 0.62 -25.72
C LEU A 123 -0.63 2.01 -25.39
N ILE A 124 -1.75 2.05 -24.69
CA ILE A 124 -2.29 3.28 -24.12
C ILE A 124 -2.18 3.23 -22.61
N LEU A 125 -1.72 4.32 -22.01
CA LEU A 125 -1.71 4.53 -20.58
C LEU A 125 -2.91 5.39 -20.22
N HIS A 126 -3.86 4.83 -19.49
CA HIS A 126 -4.97 5.55 -18.89
C HIS A 126 -4.62 5.89 -17.45
N VAL A 127 -4.67 7.17 -17.13
CA VAL A 127 -4.60 7.68 -15.76
C VAL A 127 -5.97 8.29 -15.47
N PRO A 128 -6.69 7.85 -14.40
CA PRO A 128 -8.01 8.38 -14.09
C PRO A 128 -7.99 9.90 -13.96
N GLN A 129 -9.13 10.56 -14.16
CA GLN A 129 -9.27 12.01 -13.98
C GLN A 129 -10.04 12.36 -12.71
N PRO A 130 -9.90 13.60 -12.20
CA PRO A 130 -10.77 14.08 -11.13
C PRO A 130 -12.25 13.95 -11.53
N GLY A 131 -13.02 13.16 -10.77
CA GLY A 131 -14.43 12.87 -11.03
C GLY A 131 -14.71 11.42 -11.44
N ASP A 132 -13.69 10.65 -11.82
CA ASP A 132 -13.81 9.21 -12.05
C ASP A 132 -13.91 8.46 -10.70
N PRO A 133 -14.53 7.25 -10.66
CA PRO A 133 -14.72 6.47 -9.44
C PRO A 133 -13.41 6.09 -8.72
N TYR A 134 -12.27 6.24 -9.41
CA TYR A 134 -10.93 6.08 -8.87
C TYR A 134 -10.18 7.43 -8.98
N PRO A 135 -10.50 8.42 -8.13
CA PRO A 135 -10.03 9.78 -8.30
C PRO A 135 -8.51 9.83 -8.22
N HIS A 136 -7.87 10.22 -9.34
CA HIS A 136 -6.47 10.54 -9.37
C HIS A 136 -6.26 12.00 -8.98
N VAL A 137 -5.33 12.27 -8.07
CA VAL A 137 -4.98 13.63 -7.70
C VAL A 137 -3.85 14.14 -8.59
N ALA A 138 -3.95 15.40 -9.04
CA ALA A 138 -2.96 16.00 -9.92
C ALA A 138 -1.53 15.87 -9.35
N LEU A 139 -0.59 15.47 -10.21
CA LEU A 139 0.83 15.34 -9.89
C LEU A 139 1.53 16.68 -10.10
N THR A 140 2.32 17.12 -9.11
CA THR A 140 3.18 18.31 -9.24
C THR A 140 4.64 17.89 -9.21
N GLU A 141 5.37 18.08 -10.32
CA GLU A 141 6.79 17.74 -10.37
C GLU A 141 7.60 18.65 -9.46
N VAL A 142 8.38 18.06 -8.54
CA VAL A 142 9.29 18.80 -7.65
C VAL A 142 10.70 18.84 -8.24
N HIS A 143 11.11 17.73 -8.86
CA HIS A 143 12.34 17.60 -9.64
C HIS A 143 12.14 16.48 -10.68
N PRO A 144 13.00 16.38 -11.72
CA PRO A 144 12.82 15.44 -12.80
C PRO A 144 12.49 14.01 -12.31
N GLY A 145 11.29 13.54 -12.65
CA GLY A 145 10.82 12.19 -12.31
C GLY A 145 10.31 12.01 -10.88
N THR A 146 10.08 13.08 -10.11
CA THR A 146 9.50 13.00 -8.76
C THR A 146 8.37 13.99 -8.58
N TYR A 147 7.23 13.49 -8.13
CA TYR A 147 5.98 14.22 -8.12
C TYR A 147 5.34 14.19 -6.72
N LEU A 148 4.75 15.32 -6.32
CA LEU A 148 3.84 15.38 -5.19
C LEU A 148 2.48 14.81 -5.60
N LEU A 149 1.93 13.97 -4.73
CA LEU A 149 0.54 13.51 -4.76
C LEU A 149 -0.29 14.46 -3.89
N GLY A 150 -1.30 15.11 -4.46
CA GLY A 150 -2.11 16.08 -3.72
C GLY A 150 -1.76 17.54 -4.00
N SER A 151 -2.71 18.43 -3.72
CA SER A 151 -2.40 19.83 -3.49
C SER A 151 -1.64 19.95 -2.17
N GLY A 152 -0.36 20.29 -2.23
CA GLY A 152 0.37 20.81 -1.07
C GLY A 152 -0.34 22.06 -0.54
N PRO A 153 -0.09 22.48 0.72
CA PRO A 153 -0.56 23.78 1.17
C PRO A 153 -0.08 24.83 0.17
N VAL A 154 -1.02 25.64 -0.35
CA VAL A 154 -0.68 26.87 -1.05
C VAL A 154 -0.05 27.76 0.02
N GLY A 155 1.28 27.71 0.13
CA GLY A 155 2.03 28.65 0.95
C GLY A 155 2.06 29.99 0.24
N ASP A 156 1.60 31.03 0.93
CA ASP A 156 1.85 32.44 0.59
C ASP A 156 3.35 32.76 0.60
#